data_AF-A0A5C9BRM6-F1
#
_entry.id   AF-A0A5C9BRM6-F1
#
_cell.length_a   1.000
_cell.length_b   1.000
_cell.length_c   1.000
_cell.angle_alpha   90.00
_cell.angle_beta   90.00
_cell.angle_gamma   90.00
#
_symmetry.space_group_name_H-M   'P 1'
#
loop_
_entity.id
_entity.type
_entity.pdbx_description
1 polymer ?
#
loop_
_entity_poly.entity_id
_entity_poly.type
_entity_poly.pdbx_seq_one_letter_code
_entity_poly.pdbx_strand_id
1 'polypeptide(L)' 'QAKLMLNSIDGLTAWLDTNPIKLEKETLLDLPQGRHRITFAMELSQRKELLKAELADVPGSTAKVQLLSGK' A
#
# COMPACT_ATOMS: atom_id res chain seq x y z
N GLN A 1 2.34 1.69 13.36
CA GLN A 1 2.54 2.50 12.14
C GLN A 1 3.49 1.78 11.20
N ALA A 2 3.25 1.86 9.89
CA ALA A 2 4.14 1.30 8.87
C ALA A 2 4.31 2.30 7.73
N LYS A 3 5.45 2.23 7.02
CA LYS A 3 5.72 3.06 5.84
C LYS A 3 5.49 2.24 4.58
N LEU A 4 4.50 2.64 3.77
CA LEU A 4 4.25 2.10 2.44
C LEU A 4 5.11 2.86 1.42
N MET A 5 5.94 2.15 0.68
CA MET A 5 6.77 2.70 -0.40
C MET A 5 6.31 2.12 -1.74
N LEU A 6 6.11 3.00 -2.72
CA LEU A 6 5.69 2.64 -4.07
C LEU A 6 6.72 3.14 -5.07
N ASN A 7 7.02 2.33 -6.09
CA ASN A 7 7.87 2.79 -7.20
C ASN A 7 7.26 3.99 -7.94
N SER A 8 5.94 4.03 -8.04
CA SER A 8 5.17 5.12 -8.63
C SER A 8 3.72 5.07 -8.19
N ILE A 9 3.10 6.25 -8.08
CA ILE A 9 1.68 6.42 -7.74
C ILE A 9 0.79 6.56 -8.97
N ASP A 10 1.37 6.66 -10.17
CA ASP A 10 0.62 6.91 -11.39
C ASP A 10 -0.34 5.76 -11.71
N GLY A 11 -1.58 6.13 -12.03
CA GLY A 11 -2.67 5.18 -12.28
C GLY A 11 -3.06 4.33 -11.07
N LEU A 12 -2.65 4.68 -9.84
CA LEU A 12 -3.04 3.98 -8.62
C LEU A 12 -4.10 4.73 -7.84
N THR A 13 -5.11 3.98 -7.40
CA THR A 13 -5.97 4.37 -6.29
C THR A 13 -5.84 3.32 -5.20
N ALA A 14 -5.83 3.72 -3.93
CA ALA A 14 -5.71 2.79 -2.83
C ALA A 14 -6.69 3.04 -1.69
N TRP A 15 -6.95 1.97 -0.94
CA TRP A 15 -7.75 1.97 0.27
C TRP A 15 -7.01 1.24 1.38
N LEU A 16 -7.12 1.77 2.60
CA LEU A 16 -6.82 1.04 3.83
C LEU A 16 -8.15 0.54 4.41
N ASP A 17 -8.32 -0.78 4.37
CA ASP A 17 -9.56 -1.49 4.66
C ASP A 17 -10.70 -1.08 3.71
N THR A 18 -11.49 -0.07 4.11
CA THR A 18 -12.57 0.51 3.30
C THR A 18 -12.38 2.01 3.05
N ASN A 19 -11.40 2.62 3.71
CA ASN A 19 -11.16 4.05 3.66
C ASN A 19 -10.19 4.38 2.53
N PRO A 20 -10.55 5.27 1.58
CA PRO A 20 -9.61 5.72 0.56
C PRO A 20 -8.42 6.43 1.22
N ILE A 21 -7.22 6.12 0.76
CA ILE A 21 -5.99 6.78 1.23
C ILE A 21 -5.38 7.59 0.10
N LYS A 22 -4.85 8.77 0.45
CA LYS A 22 -4.04 9.55 -0.48
C LYS A 22 -2.67 8.88 -0.60
N LEU A 23 -2.29 8.51 -1.82
CA LEU A 23 -0.99 7.91 -2.10
C LEU A 23 0.07 8.98 -2.35
N GLU A 24 1.23 8.76 -1.75
CA GLU A 24 2.50 9.42 -2.06
C GLU A 24 3.56 8.32 -2.31
N LYS A 25 4.72 8.68 -2.86
CA LYS A 25 5.82 7.70 -3.07
C LYS A 25 6.18 6.98 -1.76
N GLU A 26 6.09 7.72 -0.65
CA GLU A 26 6.17 7.18 0.70
C GLU A 26 4.94 7.63 1.47
N THR A 27 4.11 6.68 1.92
CA THR A 27 2.88 6.96 2.67
C THR A 27 3.00 6.34 4.06
N LEU A 28 2.89 7.16 5.11
CA LEU A 28 2.79 6.65 6.48
C LEU A 28 1.36 6.17 6.74
N LEU A 29 1.24 4.90 7.11
CA LEU A 29 -0.03 4.26 7.42
C LEU A 29 -0.15 4.08 8.93
N ASP A 30 -1.26 4.56 9.48
CA ASP A 30 -1.65 4.20 10.84
C ASP A 30 -2.33 2.84 10.81
N LEU A 31 -1.64 1.85 11.37
CA LEU A 31 -2.05 0.44 11.41
C LEU A 31 -2.11 0.06 12.89
N PRO A 32 -3.28 0.22 13.54
CA PRO A 32 -3.46 -0.25 14.91
C PRO A 32 -3.30 -1.77 15.00
N GLN A 33 -3.30 -2.31 16.22
CA GLN A 33 -3.16 -3.75 16.41
C GLN A 33 -4.33 -4.50 15.75
N GLY A 34 -4.01 -5.41 14.82
CA GLY A 34 -5.02 -6.16 14.08
C GLY A 34 -4.53 -6.55 12.69
N ARG A 35 -5.47 -7.03 11.86
CA ARG A 35 -5.24 -7.29 10.45
C ARG A 35 -5.86 -6.18 9.62
N HIS A 36 -5.04 -5.55 8.80
CA HIS A 36 -5.45 -4.52 7.86
C HIS A 36 -5.20 -4.97 6.42
N ARG A 37 -6.01 -4.48 5.49
CA ARG A 37 -5.87 -4.75 4.06
C ARG A 37 -5.61 -3.44 3.31
N ILE A 38 -4.51 -3.41 2.57
CA ILE A 38 -4.27 -2.36 1.59
C ILE A 38 -4.74 -2.89 0.24
N THR A 39 -5.71 -2.20 -0.35
CA THR A 39 -6.25 -2.55 -1.68
C THR A 39 -5.76 -1.54 -2.68
N PHE A 40 -5.28 -1.99 -3.83
CA PHE A 40 -4.90 -1.13 -4.95
C PHE A 40 -5.81 -1.41 -6.15
N ALA A 41 -6.32 -0.34 -6.76
CA ALA A 41 -6.85 -0.38 -8.11
C ALA A 41 -5.81 0.21 -9.06
N MET A 42 -5.61 -0.45 -10.20
CA MET A 42 -4.63 -0.07 -11.21
C MET A 42 -5.35 0.30 -12.50
N GLU A 43 -5.17 1.54 -12.94
CA GLU A 43 -5.59 1.99 -14.27
C GLU A 43 -4.48 1.69 -15.29
N LEU A 44 -4.64 0.60 -16.04
CA LEU A 44 -3.62 0.08 -16.96
C LEU A 44 -3.40 0.99 -18.18
N SER A 45 -4.35 1.86 -18.52
CA SER A 45 -4.16 2.85 -19.60
C SER A 45 -3.11 3.90 -19.21
N GLN A 46 -3.05 4.26 -17.92
CA GLN A 46 -2.13 5.27 -17.37
C GLN A 46 -0.83 4.67 -16.86
N ARG A 47 -0.89 3.49 -16.22
CA ARG A 47 0.29 2.86 -15.61
C ARG A 47 1.06 2.01 -16.61
N LYS A 48 2.31 2.39 -16.88
CA LYS A 48 3.22 1.69 -17.82
C LYS A 48 4.23 0.76 -17.15
N GLU A 49 4.33 0.83 -15.84
CA GLU A 49 5.30 0.06 -15.04
C GLU A 49 4.61 -0.94 -14.12
N LEU A 50 5.34 -2.00 -13.76
CA LEU A 50 4.86 -2.98 -12.80
C LEU A 50 4.61 -2.33 -11.42
N LEU A 51 3.67 -2.90 -10.67
CA LEU A 51 3.44 -2.48 -9.29
C LEU A 51 4.52 -3.08 -8.40
N LYS A 52 5.33 -2.21 -7.78
CA LYS A 52 6.23 -2.56 -6.69
C LYS A 52 5.77 -1.83 -5.44
N ALA A 53 5.36 -2.59 -4.43
CA ALA A 53 4.96 -2.08 -3.13
C ALA A 53 5.82 -2.72 -2.05
N GLU A 54 6.39 -1.89 -1.18
CA GLU A 54 7.17 -2.32 -0.03
C GLU A 54 6.51 -1.75 1.22
N LEU A 55 6.32 -2.59 2.24
CA LEU A 55 5.84 -2.15 3.54
C LEU A 55 6.98 -2.32 4.53
N ALA A 56 7.53 -1.20 4.99
CA ALA A 56 8.59 -1.19 6.00
C ALA A 56 8.00 -0.89 7.37
N ASP A 57 8.43 -1.66 8.36
CA ASP A 57 8.19 -1.35 9.76
C ASP A 57 8.91 -0.06 10.15
N VAL A 58 8.21 0.82 10.85
CA VAL A 58 8.86 1.90 11.59
C VAL A 58 9.54 1.26 12.81
N PRO A 59 10.74 1.70 13.25
CA PRO A 59 11.45 1.08 14.38
C PRO A 59 10.53 0.81 15.58
N GLY A 60 10.43 -0.46 15.99
CA GLY A 60 9.53 -0.92 17.07
C GLY A 60 8.23 -1.62 16.63
N SER A 61 7.96 -1.75 15.32
CA SER A 61 6.78 -2.45 14.80
C SER A 61 7.01 -3.96 14.62
N THR A 62 6.00 -4.77 14.93
CA THR A 62 6.00 -6.25 14.81
C THR A 62 5.24 -6.74 13.57
N ALA A 63 5.00 -5.86 12.58
CA ALA A 63 4.08 -6.17 11.48
C ALA A 63 4.66 -7.26 10.57
N LYS A 64 3.78 -8.11 10.05
CA LYS A 64 4.12 -9.13 9.04
C LYS A 64 3.38 -8.80 7.76
N VAL A 65 4.12 -8.74 6.64
CA VAL A 65 3.57 -8.42 5.32
C VAL A 65 3.16 -9.71 4.61
N GLN A 66 1.93 -9.75 4.09
CA GLN A 66 1.48 -10.82 3.20
C GLN A 66 0.87 -10.19 1.94
N LEU A 67 1.43 -10.53 0.78
CA LEU A 67 0.88 -10.12 -0.51
C LEU A 67 -0.28 -11.06 -0.88
N LEU A 68 -1.44 -10.49 -1.18
CA LEU A 68 -2.59 -11.23 -1.72
C LEU A 68 -2.82 -10.76 -3.15
N SER A 69 -2.72 -11.66 -4.13
CA SER A 69 -3.11 -11.40 -5.52
C SER A 69 -4.52 -11.95 -5.78
N GLY A 70 -5.37 -11.11 -6.40
CA GLY A 70 -6.61 -11.56 -7.04
C GLY A 70 -6.29 -12.11 -8.43
N LYS A 71 -7.03 -13.14 -8.86
CA LYS A 71 -6.89 -13.73 -10.20
C LYS A 71 -7.59 -12.88 -11.26
#